data_AF-A0A537LVL8-F1
#
_entry.id   AF-A0A537LVL8-F1
#
_cell.length_a   1.000
_cell.length_b   1.000
_cell.length_c   1.000
_cell.angle_alpha   90.00
_cell.angle_beta   90.00
_cell.angle_gamma   90.00
#
_symmetry.space_group_name_H-M   'P 1'
#
loop_
_entity.id
_entity.type
_entity.pdbx_description
1 polymer ?
#
loop_
_entity_poly.entity_id
_entity_poly.type
_entity_poly.pdbx_seq_one_letter_code
_entity_poly.pdbx_strand_id
1 'polypeptide(L)'
;MRIRVLIVGAIIVALAGGILALRTRDGVSSPVSQPAQAAPVAVTVVAALRGDFVTTVTATGTVASLREAKIASTLPGVVAEVFVTEGQRVQAGAPLMRLR
;
A
#
# COMPACT_ATOMS: atom_id res chain seq x y z
N MET A 1 41.39 44.14 75.25
CA MET A 1 40.07 43.47 75.07
C MET A 1 39.54 43.53 73.64
N ARG A 2 39.69 44.67 72.93
CA ARG A 2 39.20 44.88 71.55
C ARG A 2 39.81 43.93 70.48
N ILE A 3 41.10 43.60 70.60
CA ILE A 3 41.81 42.83 69.57
C ILE A 3 41.43 41.34 69.55
N ARG A 4 41.07 40.76 70.71
CA ARG A 4 40.62 39.36 70.80
C ARG A 4 39.23 39.17 70.17
N VAL A 5 38.38 40.18 70.26
CA VAL A 5 37.04 40.16 69.64
C VAL A 5 37.13 40.20 68.11
N LEU A 6 38.08 40.97 67.55
CA LEU A 6 38.32 41.00 66.11
C LEU A 6 38.87 39.67 65.56
N ILE A 7 39.77 39.02 66.29
CA ILE A 7 40.33 37.71 65.89
C ILE A 7 39.24 36.63 65.90
N VAL A 8 38.40 36.60 66.94
CA VAL A 8 37.29 35.63 67.03
C VAL A 8 36.26 35.88 65.92
N GLY A 9 35.94 37.15 65.63
CA GLY A 9 35.07 37.50 64.51
C GLY A 9 35.59 37.04 63.15
N ALA A 10 36.89 37.24 62.88
CA ALA A 10 37.52 36.81 61.64
C ALA A 10 37.52 35.28 61.46
N ILE A 11 37.74 34.53 62.55
CA ILE A 11 37.71 33.07 62.54
C ILE A 11 36.30 32.54 62.25
N ILE A 12 35.27 33.16 62.84
CA ILE A 12 33.87 32.78 62.59
C ILE A 12 33.48 33.02 61.13
N VAL A 13 33.91 34.15 60.54
CA VAL A 13 33.63 34.46 59.13
C VAL A 13 34.36 33.48 58.19
N ALA A 14 35.61 33.11 58.50
CA ALA A 14 36.36 32.14 57.71
C ALA A 14 35.74 30.74 57.77
N LEU A 15 35.30 30.30 58.96
CA LEU A 15 34.61 29.02 59.14
C LEU A 15 33.24 29.00 58.46
N ALA A 16 32.46 30.07 58.58
CA ALA A 16 31.16 30.20 57.91
C ALA A 16 31.31 30.19 56.38
N GLY A 17 32.30 30.92 55.85
CA GLY A 17 32.62 30.93 54.43
C GLY A 17 33.10 29.57 53.91
N GLY A 18 33.94 28.87 54.68
CA GLY A 18 34.42 27.53 54.34
C GLY A 18 33.30 26.47 54.33
N ILE A 19 32.41 26.50 55.32
CA ILE A 19 31.26 25.57 55.39
C ILE A 19 30.26 25.86 54.26
N LEU A 20 30.02 27.13 53.94
CA LEU A 20 29.13 27.51 52.83
C LEU A 20 29.70 27.04 51.48
N ALA A 21 31.01 27.17 51.27
CA ALA A 21 31.67 26.73 50.05
C ALA A 21 31.65 25.19 49.88
N LEU A 22 31.73 24.44 50.98
CA LEU A 22 31.60 22.99 50.97
C LEU A 22 30.17 22.56 50.63
N ARG A 23 29.15 23.23 51.15
CA ARG A 23 27.73 22.90 50.84
C ARG A 23 27.31 23.23 49.40
N THR A 24 27.96 24.19 48.75
CA THR A 24 27.69 24.50 47.34
C THR A 24 28.41 23.57 46.35
N ARG A 25 29.39 22.77 46.81
CA ARG A 25 30.13 21.84 45.94
C ARG A 25 29.42 20.50 45.72
N ASP A 26 28.46 20.13 46.57
CA ASP A 26 27.65 18.92 46.41
C ASP A 26 26.61 19.03 45.26
N GLY A 27 26.51 20.20 44.62
CA GLY A 27 25.61 20.49 43.49
C GLY A 27 26.23 20.28 42.10
N VAL A 28 27.42 19.68 41.98
CA VAL A 28 27.93 19.23 40.67
C VAL A 28 27.34 17.86 40.40
N SER A 29 26.08 17.86 39.95
CA SER A 29 25.45 16.69 39.38
C SER A 29 26.34 16.16 38.26
N SER A 30 26.87 14.95 38.41
CA SER A 30 27.51 14.20 37.32
C SER A 30 26.61 14.29 36.09
N PRO A 31 27.13 14.62 34.89
CA PRO A 31 26.30 14.65 33.69
C PRO A 31 25.74 13.24 33.50
N VAL A 32 24.43 13.09 33.69
CA VAL A 32 23.71 11.87 33.34
C VAL A 32 24.01 11.65 31.87
N SER A 33 24.76 10.58 31.56
CA SER A 33 25.03 10.16 30.19
C SER A 33 23.71 10.03 29.47
N GLN A 34 23.39 11.01 28.62
CA GLN A 34 22.27 10.93 27.69
C GLN A 34 22.44 9.62 26.92
N PRO A 35 21.46 8.71 26.91
CA PRO A 35 21.58 7.49 26.10
C PRO A 35 21.89 7.92 24.67
N ALA A 36 22.99 7.39 24.12
CA ALA A 36 23.49 7.76 22.80
C ALA A 36 22.35 7.68 21.80
N GLN A 37 21.87 8.85 21.37
CA GLN A 37 20.78 8.94 20.41
C GLN A 37 21.27 8.30 19.12
N ALA A 38 20.72 7.14 18.78
CA ALA A 38 21.10 6.40 17.58
C ALA A 38 21.00 7.34 16.38
N ALA A 39 22.06 7.40 15.57
CA ALA A 39 22.10 8.26 14.40
C ALA A 39 20.90 7.92 13.49
N PRO A 40 20.16 8.92 12.99
CA PRO A 40 19.01 8.68 12.14
C PRO A 40 19.43 7.93 10.88
N VAL A 41 18.72 6.84 10.58
CA VAL A 41 18.94 6.05 9.38
C VAL A 41 18.38 6.82 8.18
N ALA A 42 19.26 7.19 7.25
CA ALA A 42 18.84 7.85 6.02
C ALA A 42 18.00 6.88 5.17
N VAL A 43 16.79 7.33 4.79
CA VAL A 43 15.87 6.56 3.93
C VAL A 43 15.42 7.41 2.75
N THR A 44 15.25 6.75 1.61
CA THR A 44 14.70 7.36 0.40
C THR A 44 13.20 7.14 0.38
N VAL A 45 12.44 8.22 0.28
CA VAL A 45 10.97 8.17 0.21
C VAL A 45 10.48 8.67 -1.15
N VAL A 46 9.31 8.20 -1.54
CA VAL A 46 8.54 8.73 -2.67
C VAL A 46 7.12 9.01 -2.20
N ALA A 47 6.52 10.10 -2.69
CA ALA A 47 5.13 10.43 -2.36
C ALA A 47 4.19 9.43 -3.03
N ALA A 48 3.31 8.80 -2.24
CA ALA A 48 2.26 7.96 -2.77
C ALA A 48 1.24 8.84 -3.53
N LEU A 49 0.93 8.44 -4.76
CA LEU A 49 -0.10 9.09 -5.58
C LEU A 49 -1.34 8.20 -5.60
N ARG A 50 -2.50 8.82 -5.48
CA ARG A 50 -3.78 8.12 -5.65
C ARG A 50 -4.09 8.03 -7.13
N GLY A 51 -4.44 6.83 -7.59
CA GLY A 51 -4.89 6.56 -8.94
C GLY A 51 -5.69 5.28 -8.98
N ASP A 52 -6.38 5.06 -10.09
CA ASP A 52 -7.13 3.83 -10.30
C ASP A 52 -6.18 2.69 -10.67
N PHE A 53 -6.44 1.51 -10.13
CA PHE A 53 -5.70 0.30 -10.43
C PHE A 53 -6.62 -0.68 -11.15
N VAL A 54 -6.35 -0.93 -12.44
CA VAL A 54 -7.16 -1.84 -13.26
C VAL A 54 -6.43 -3.16 -13.41
N THR A 55 -7.01 -4.21 -12.84
CA THR A 55 -6.56 -5.59 -13.04
C THR A 55 -7.37 -6.22 -14.17
N THR A 56 -6.72 -6.52 -15.29
CA THR A 56 -7.37 -7.14 -16.45
C THR A 56 -7.03 -8.62 -16.51
N VAL A 57 -8.04 -9.46 -16.79
CA VAL A 57 -7.86 -10.87 -17.14
C VAL A 57 -7.97 -10.99 -18.65
N THR A 58 -6.92 -11.50 -19.29
CA THR A 58 -6.93 -11.79 -20.73
C THR A 58 -7.22 -13.27 -20.93
N ALA A 59 -8.26 -13.59 -21.69
CA ALA A 59 -8.64 -14.95 -22.02
C ALA A 59 -8.94 -15.07 -23.52
N THR A 60 -8.67 -16.25 -24.07
CA THR A 60 -8.99 -16.62 -25.45
C THR A 60 -10.15 -17.60 -25.46
N GLY A 61 -11.00 -17.50 -26.48
CA GLY A 61 -12.11 -18.43 -26.69
C GLY A 61 -12.55 -18.44 -28.14
N THR A 62 -13.47 -19.33 -28.46
CA THR A 62 -14.09 -19.45 -29.77
C THR A 62 -15.53 -18.95 -29.73
N VAL A 63 -15.96 -18.31 -30.81
CA VAL A 63 -17.36 -17.92 -30.99
C VAL A 63 -18.12 -19.15 -31.49
N ALA A 64 -19.20 -19.49 -30.79
CA ALA A 64 -20.07 -20.61 -31.14
C ALA A 64 -21.52 -20.14 -31.27
N SER A 65 -22.28 -20.81 -32.15
CA SER A 65 -23.70 -20.57 -32.32
C SER A 65 -24.46 -20.97 -31.06
N LEU A 66 -25.39 -20.13 -30.59
CA LEU A 66 -26.27 -20.48 -29.48
C LEU A 66 -27.20 -21.66 -29.84
N ARG A 67 -27.58 -21.76 -31.12
CA ARG A 67 -28.40 -22.84 -31.69
C ARG A 67 -27.88 -23.20 -33.07
N GLU A 68 -27.80 -24.50 -33.34
CA GLU A 68 -27.41 -25.04 -34.64
C GLU A 68 -28.36 -26.19 -34.99
N ALA A 69 -28.75 -26.27 -36.26
CA ALA A 69 -29.60 -27.33 -36.78
C ALA A 69 -29.01 -27.86 -38.09
N LYS A 70 -28.78 -29.18 -38.16
CA LYS A 70 -28.42 -29.84 -39.40
C LYS A 70 -29.68 -30.15 -40.19
N ILE A 71 -29.75 -29.63 -41.41
CA ILE A 71 -30.90 -29.82 -42.30
C ILE A 71 -30.62 -31.05 -43.17
N ALA A 72 -31.56 -31.98 -43.19
CA ALA A 72 -31.53 -33.16 -44.05
C ALA A 72 -32.95 -33.48 -44.52
N SER A 73 -33.07 -34.16 -45.67
CA SER A 73 -34.34 -34.70 -46.12
C SER A 73 -34.71 -35.95 -45.30
N THR A 74 -35.97 -36.04 -44.89
CA THR A 74 -36.55 -37.25 -44.29
C THR A 74 -36.98 -38.28 -45.33
N LEU A 75 -37.09 -37.87 -46.60
CA LEU A 75 -37.47 -38.72 -47.72
C LEU A 75 -36.28 -38.96 -48.64
N PRO A 76 -36.17 -40.15 -49.25
CA PRO A 76 -35.21 -40.38 -50.33
C PRO A 76 -35.61 -39.57 -51.57
N GLY A 77 -34.64 -39.05 -52.31
CA GLY A 77 -34.89 -38.29 -53.52
C GLY A 77 -33.65 -37.55 -54.01
N VAL A 78 -33.74 -36.94 -55.19
CA VAL A 78 -32.67 -36.09 -55.74
C VAL A 78 -33.05 -34.63 -55.57
N VAL A 79 -32.08 -33.78 -55.19
CA VAL A 79 -32.28 -32.34 -55.12
C VAL A 79 -32.61 -31.81 -56.51
N ALA A 80 -33.82 -31.29 -56.68
CA ALA A 80 -34.29 -30.70 -57.93
C ALA A 80 -33.94 -29.21 -57.99
N GLU A 81 -34.04 -28.50 -56.87
CA GLU A 81 -33.84 -27.06 -56.79
C GLU A 81 -33.50 -26.62 -55.36
N VAL A 82 -32.73 -25.54 -55.21
CA VAL A 82 -32.35 -24.91 -53.93
C VAL A 82 -32.85 -23.47 -53.93
N PHE A 83 -33.60 -23.08 -52.89
CA PHE A 83 -34.28 -21.78 -52.82
C PHE A 83 -33.50 -20.72 -52.01
N VAL A 84 -32.33 -21.08 -51.49
CA VAL A 84 -31.57 -20.22 -50.58
C VAL A 84 -30.11 -20.12 -51.00
N THR A 85 -29.49 -18.99 -50.65
CA THR A 85 -28.05 -18.76 -50.84
C THR A 85 -27.32 -18.75 -49.50
N GLU A 86 -26.01 -18.97 -49.53
CA GLU A 86 -25.17 -18.90 -48.34
C GLU A 86 -25.26 -17.51 -47.66
N GLY A 87 -25.32 -17.49 -46.33
CA GLY A 87 -25.48 -16.27 -45.54
C GLY A 87 -26.90 -15.67 -45.54
N GLN A 88 -27.84 -16.24 -46.29
CA GLN A 88 -29.22 -15.77 -46.31
C GLN A 88 -29.93 -16.10 -44.99
N ARG A 89 -30.66 -15.11 -44.44
CA ARG A 89 -31.54 -15.34 -43.30
C ARG A 89 -32.84 -15.98 -43.76
N VAL A 90 -33.27 -17.01 -43.05
CA VAL A 90 -34.50 -17.75 -43.29
C VAL A 90 -35.35 -17.77 -42.02
N GLN A 91 -36.65 -17.99 -42.19
CA GLN A 91 -37.58 -18.16 -41.08
C GLN A 91 -37.87 -19.65 -40.87
N ALA A 92 -38.31 -20.01 -39.66
CA ALA A 92 -38.72 -21.39 -39.38
C ALA A 92 -39.88 -21.80 -40.32
N GLY A 93 -39.76 -22.99 -40.91
CA GLY A 93 -40.74 -23.51 -41.87
C GLY A 93 -40.58 -23.00 -43.30
N ALA A 94 -39.65 -22.08 -43.57
CA ALA A 94 -39.36 -21.66 -44.94
C ALA A 94 -38.80 -22.84 -45.76
N PRO A 95 -39.29 -23.07 -47.00
CA PRO A 95 -38.76 -24.13 -47.86
C PRO A 95 -37.33 -23.78 -48.30
N LEU A 96 -36.40 -24.71 -48.11
CA LEU A 96 -34.98 -24.52 -48.44
C LEU A 96 -34.57 -25.20 -49.75
N MET A 97 -35.18 -26.33 -50.08
CA MET A 97 -34.93 -27.08 -51.31
C MET A 97 -36.18 -27.87 -51.73
N ARG A 98 -36.18 -28.34 -52.98
CA ARG A 98 -37.21 -29.23 -53.53
C ARG A 98 -36.58 -30.53 -54.01
N LEU A 99 -37.29 -31.64 -53.80
CA LEU A 99 -36.88 -32.98 -54.23
C LEU A 99 -37.71 -33.43 -55.45
N ARG A 100 -37.13 -34.31 -56.26
CA ARG A 100 -37.80 -35.04 -57.34
C ARG A 100 -37.54 -36.54 -57.24
#